data_AF-A0A527HIC1-F1
#
_entry.id   AF-A0A527HIC1-F1
#
_cell.length_a   1.000
_cell.length_b   1.000
_cell.length_c   1.000
_cell.angle_alpha   90.00
_cell.angle_beta   90.00
_cell.angle_gamma   90.00
#
_symmetry.space_group_name_H-M   'P 1'
#
loop_
_entity.id
_entity.type
_entity.pdbx_description
1 polymer ?
#
loop_
_entity_poly.entity_id
_entity_poly.type
_entity_poly.pdbx_seq_one_letter_code
_entity_poly.pdbx_strand_id
1 'polypeptide(L)'
;SAGHPLQEHITRQAARLGGHLHFRIRVPGLDNVCRLVAQGAGIAIVPESAARRSARSLRSLRLTDDWATRQLNLCARRFDELTPQAKLLAAALV
;
A
#
# COMPACT_ATOMS: atom_id res chain seq x y z
N SER A 1 -11.77 6.29 -12.38
CA SER A 1 -11.41 5.41 -11.26
C SER A 1 -9.99 5.72 -10.83
N ALA A 2 -9.79 6.34 -9.66
CA ALA A 2 -8.47 6.75 -9.19
C ALA A 2 -7.54 5.51 -9.13
N GLY A 3 -6.36 5.60 -9.75
CA GLY A 3 -5.39 4.52 -9.75
C GLY A 3 -5.00 4.13 -8.33
N HIS A 4 -4.68 2.85 -8.14
CA HIS A 4 -4.32 2.30 -6.83
C HIS A 4 -2.97 2.94 -6.40
N PRO A 5 -2.92 3.87 -5.42
CA PRO A 5 -1.75 4.74 -5.22
C PRO A 5 -0.47 3.96 -4.87
N LEU A 6 -0.64 2.80 -4.23
CA LEU A 6 0.45 1.86 -3.98
C LEU A 6 1.03 1.32 -5.29
N GLN A 7 0.17 0.93 -6.24
CA GLN A 7 0.62 0.35 -7.50
C GLN A 7 1.34 1.39 -8.35
N GLU A 8 0.83 2.62 -8.40
CA GLU A 8 1.51 3.74 -9.04
C GLU A 8 2.86 4.04 -8.39
N HIS A 9 2.94 4.03 -7.05
CA HIS A 9 4.20 4.19 -6.33
C HIS A 9 5.23 3.14 -6.74
N ILE A 10 4.87 1.87 -6.68
CA ILE A 10 5.77 0.76 -7.02
C ILE A 10 6.18 0.84 -8.50
N THR A 11 5.24 1.15 -9.41
CA THR A 11 5.52 1.26 -10.85
C THR A 11 6.50 2.40 -11.12
N ARG A 12 6.35 3.54 -10.43
CA ARG A 12 7.26 4.68 -10.53
C ARG A 12 8.66 4.35 -10.04
N GLN A 13 8.79 3.57 -8.95
CA GLN A 13 10.11 3.15 -8.47
C GLN A 13 10.77 2.15 -9.43
N ALA A 14 10.01 1.20 -9.98
CA ALA A 14 10.51 0.30 -11.01
C ALA A 14 11.05 1.09 -12.22
N ALA A 15 10.29 2.07 -12.71
CA ALA A 15 10.70 2.93 -13.82
C ALA A 15 11.98 3.74 -13.50
N ARG A 16 12.12 4.26 -12.27
CA ARG A 16 13.34 4.96 -11.82
C ARG A 16 14.58 4.06 -11.80
N LEU A 17 14.40 2.75 -11.60
CA LEU A 17 15.46 1.75 -11.66
C LEU A 17 15.69 1.21 -13.08
N GLY A 18 15.08 1.83 -14.11
CA GLY A 18 15.17 1.37 -15.51
C GLY A 18 14.35 0.12 -15.82
N GLY A 19 13.47 -0.29 -14.89
CA GLY A 19 12.65 -1.50 -15.01
C GLY A 19 11.18 -1.21 -15.30
N HIS A 20 10.48 -2.25 -15.74
CA HIS A 20 9.03 -2.24 -15.93
C HIS A 20 8.41 -3.45 -15.25
N LEU A 21 7.38 -3.24 -14.44
CA LEU A 21 6.67 -4.33 -13.76
C LEU A 21 5.56 -4.89 -14.65
N HIS A 22 5.67 -6.17 -14.98
CA HIS A 22 4.62 -6.89 -15.68
C HIS A 22 3.64 -7.52 -14.69
N PHE A 23 2.50 -6.85 -14.48
CA PHE A 23 1.43 -7.36 -13.61
C PHE A 23 0.59 -8.41 -14.33
N ARG A 24 0.72 -9.67 -13.92
CA ARG A 24 -0.07 -10.79 -14.49
C ARG A 24 -1.54 -10.78 -14.09
N ILE A 25 -1.84 -10.36 -12.86
CA ILE A 25 -3.18 -10.37 -12.28
C ILE A 25 -3.40 -9.06 -11.55
N ARG A 26 -4.59 -8.46 -11.73
CA ARG A 26 -5.06 -7.31 -10.97
C ARG A 26 -6.33 -7.72 -10.23
N VAL A 27 -6.31 -7.61 -8.91
CA VAL A 27 -7.50 -7.86 -8.08
C VAL A 27 -7.76 -6.68 -7.15
N PRO A 28 -9.04 -6.38 -6.86
CA PRO A 28 -9.38 -5.36 -5.90
C PRO A 28 -9.04 -5.84 -4.48
N GLY A 29 -8.41 -4.99 -3.67
CA GLY A 29 -8.16 -5.24 -2.26
C GLY A 29 -6.89 -6.07 -1.97
N LEU A 30 -6.15 -5.64 -0.96
CA LEU A 30 -4.87 -6.23 -0.58
C LEU A 30 -5.01 -7.64 0.02
N ASP A 31 -6.10 -7.91 0.74
CA ASP A 31 -6.34 -9.24 1.31
C ASP A 31 -6.63 -10.27 0.21
N ASN A 32 -7.23 -9.84 -0.91
CA ASN A 32 -7.45 -10.70 -2.08
C ASN A 32 -6.13 -11.05 -2.78
N VAL A 33 -5.23 -10.06 -2.90
CA VAL A 33 -3.86 -10.30 -3.39
C VAL A 33 -3.17 -11.34 -2.50
N CYS A 34 -3.24 -11.19 -1.18
CA CYS A 34 -2.61 -12.12 -0.24
C CYS A 34 -3.18 -13.54 -0.36
N ARG A 35 -4.50 -13.68 -0.52
CA ARG A 35 -5.15 -14.99 -0.74
C ARG A 35 -4.67 -15.66 -2.04
N LEU A 36 -4.58 -14.92 -3.14
CA LEU A 36 -4.11 -15.49 -4.42
C LEU A 36 -2.65 -15.93 -4.34
N VAL A 37 -1.79 -15.14 -3.68
CA VAL A 37 -0.39 -15.53 -3.44
C VAL A 37 -0.33 -16.80 -2.60
N ALA A 38 -1.15 -16.92 -1.55
CA ALA A 38 -1.20 -18.11 -0.69
C ALA A 38 -1.68 -19.37 -1.46
N GLN A 39 -2.44 -19.17 -2.54
CA GLN A 39 -2.88 -20.23 -3.45
C GLN A 39 -1.89 -20.52 -4.58
N GLY A 40 -0.71 -19.88 -4.60
CA GLY A 40 0.34 -20.15 -5.58
C GLY A 40 0.27 -19.33 -6.87
N ALA A 41 -0.53 -18.25 -6.91
CA ALA A 41 -0.65 -17.42 -8.11
C ALA A 41 0.65 -16.64 -8.48
N GLY A 42 1.61 -16.55 -7.56
CA GLY A 42 2.89 -15.87 -7.76
C GLY A 42 3.34 -15.08 -6.53
N ILE A 43 4.02 -13.95 -6.75
CA ILE A 43 4.46 -13.02 -5.70
C ILE A 43 3.76 -11.67 -5.83
N ALA A 44 3.69 -10.91 -4.74
CA ALA A 44 3.13 -9.56 -4.74
C ALA A 44 3.89 -8.65 -3.77
N ILE A 45 3.89 -7.35 -4.08
CA ILE A 45 4.34 -6.29 -3.18
C ILE A 45 3.08 -5.68 -2.53
N VAL A 46 3.01 -5.73 -1.20
CA VAL A 46 1.89 -5.23 -0.40
C VAL A 46 2.39 -4.40 0.78
N PRO A 47 1.57 -3.52 1.39
CA PRO A 47 1.92 -2.86 2.64
C PRO A 47 2.12 -3.89 3.76
N GLU A 48 3.01 -3.58 4.69
CA GLU A 48 3.33 -4.46 5.81
C GLU A 48 2.09 -4.85 6.62
N SER A 49 1.13 -3.92 6.81
CA SER A 49 -0.12 -4.20 7.52
C SER A 49 -0.94 -5.31 6.86
N ALA A 50 -0.95 -5.41 5.53
CA ALA A 50 -1.62 -6.49 4.82
C ALA A 50 -0.85 -7.81 4.96
N ALA A 51 0.47 -7.78 4.81
CA ALA A 51 1.31 -8.96 5.02
C ALA A 51 1.16 -9.54 6.43
N ARG A 52 1.11 -8.68 7.46
CA ARG A 52 0.91 -9.09 8.87
C ARG A 52 -0.44 -9.78 9.08
N ARG A 53 -1.53 -9.27 8.49
CA ARG A 53 -2.85 -9.93 8.56
C ARG A 53 -2.85 -11.33 7.96
N SER A 54 -1.99 -11.59 6.97
CA SER A 54 -1.88 -12.87 6.27
C SER A 54 -0.64 -13.68 6.68
N ALA A 55 0.03 -13.34 7.79
CA ALA A 55 1.29 -13.96 8.19
C ALA A 55 1.20 -15.48 8.45
N ARG A 56 0.00 -16.00 8.71
CA ARG A 56 -0.22 -17.45 8.87
C ARG A 56 -0.19 -18.24 7.56
N SER A 57 -0.48 -17.58 6.44
CA SER A 57 -0.63 -18.22 5.13
C SER A 57 0.43 -17.80 4.12
N LEU A 58 1.31 -16.86 4.49
CA LEU A 58 2.30 -16.27 3.60
C LEU A 58 3.65 -16.12 4.31
N ARG A 59 4.72 -16.25 3.53
CA ARG A 59 6.05 -15.76 3.91
C ARG A 59 6.23 -14.36 3.32
N SER A 60 6.71 -13.43 4.13
CA SER A 60 6.95 -12.05 3.71
C SER A 60 8.44 -11.70 3.86
N LEU A 61 8.91 -10.88 2.92
CA LEU A 61 10.23 -10.26 2.96
C LEU A 61 10.05 -8.75 2.91
N ARG A 62 10.69 -8.03 3.83
CA ARG A 62 10.64 -6.57 3.86
C ARG A 62 11.62 -6.01 2.81
N LEU A 63 11.13 -5.11 1.98
CA LEU A 63 11.99 -4.34 1.08
C LEU A 63 12.82 -3.34 1.91
N THR A 64 14.12 -3.27 1.62
CA THR A 64 15.08 -2.47 2.39
C THR A 64 15.35 -1.10 1.77
N ASP A 65 14.89 -0.87 0.55
CA ASP A 65 15.03 0.42 -0.12
C ASP A 65 14.29 1.54 0.64
N ASP A 66 14.86 2.75 0.65
CA ASP A 66 14.26 3.90 1.33
C ASP A 66 12.84 4.22 0.84
N TRP A 67 12.58 4.00 -0.46
CA TRP A 67 11.27 4.24 -1.06
C TRP A 67 10.18 3.27 -0.57
N ALA A 68 10.56 2.11 0.00
CA ALA A 68 9.62 1.09 0.44
C ALA A 68 8.80 1.54 1.66
N THR A 69 9.37 2.44 2.48
CA THR A 69 8.64 3.05 3.58
C THR A 69 7.69 4.11 3.04
N ARG A 70 6.40 3.76 2.93
CA ARG A 70 5.37 4.70 2.48
C ARG A 70 5.08 5.75 3.55
N GLN A 71 5.18 7.01 3.15
CA GLN A 71 4.66 8.14 3.91
C GLN A 71 3.18 8.33 3.54
N LEU A 72 2.30 8.21 4.54
CA LEU A 72 0.88 8.51 4.42
C LEU A 72 0.62 9.81 5.15
N ASN A 73 0.21 10.84 4.41
CA ASN A 73 -0.02 12.17 4.97
C ASN A 73 -1.52 12.43 5.10
N LEU A 74 -1.91 13.00 6.25
CA LEU A 74 -3.23 13.60 6.39
C LEU A 74 -3.20 14.98 5.75
N CYS A 75 -4.16 15.28 4.88
CA CYS A 75 -4.23 16.55 4.16
C CYS A 75 -5.60 17.21 4.36
N ALA A 76 -5.58 18.49 4.71
CA ALA A 76 -6.76 19.36 4.72
C ALA A 76 -6.39 20.71 4.11
N ARG A 77 -7.36 21.44 3.55
CA ARG A 77 -7.11 22.79 3.03
C ARG A 77 -6.62 23.73 4.14
N ARG A 78 -7.31 23.70 5.29
CA ARG A 78 -6.90 24.31 6.56
C ARG A 78 -7.38 23.41 7.69
N PHE A 79 -6.46 22.95 8.54
CA PHE A 79 -6.80 22.07 9.66
C PHE A 79 -7.66 22.77 10.72
N ASP A 80 -7.49 24.08 10.89
CA ASP A 80 -8.26 24.89 11.84
C ASP A 80 -9.74 25.05 11.45
N GLU A 81 -10.07 24.89 10.17
CA GLU A 81 -11.44 24.94 9.65
C GLU A 81 -12.19 23.62 9.71
N LEU A 82 -11.53 22.54 10.14
CA LEU A 82 -12.18 21.24 10.23
C LEU A 82 -13.33 21.29 11.24
N THR A 83 -14.40 20.53 10.97
CA THR A 83 -15.46 20.31 11.94
C THR A 83 -14.88 19.69 13.23
N PRO A 84 -15.52 19.85 14.40
CA PRO A 84 -15.02 19.27 15.64
C PRO A 84 -14.74 17.75 15.52
N GLN A 85 -15.60 17.03 14.82
CA GLN A 85 -15.47 15.58 14.57
C GLN A 85 -14.26 15.27 13.67
N ALA A 86 -14.02 16.08 12.62
CA ALA A 86 -12.86 15.90 11.75
C ALA A 86 -11.54 16.24 12.45
N LYS A 87 -11.54 17.22 13.38
CA LYS A 87 -10.38 17.50 14.24
C LYS A 87 -10.07 16.34 15.18
N LEU A 88 -11.10 15.75 15.79
CA LEU A 88 -10.94 14.55 16.64
C LEU A 88 -10.35 13.39 15.84
N LEU A 89 -10.85 13.14 14.62
CA LEU A 89 -10.29 12.11 13.76
C LEU A 89 -8.84 12.41 13.38
N ALA A 90 -8.52 13.66 13.02
CA ALA A 90 -7.16 14.06 12.70
C ALA A 90 -6.21 13.80 13.88
N ALA A 91 -6.59 14.21 15.09
CA ALA A 91 -5.81 13.99 16.30
C ALA A 91 -5.64 12.51 16.66
N ALA A 92 -6.57 11.64 16.27
CA ALA A 92 -6.45 10.19 16.49
C ALA A 92 -5.54 9.48 15.47
N LEU A 93 -5.13 10.17 14.41
CA LEU A 93 -4.32 9.63 13.30
C LEU A 93 -2.89 10.20 13.25
N VAL A 94 -2.57 11.18 14.11
CA VAL A 94 -1.25 11.83 14.23
C VAL A 94 -0.66 11.47 15.59
#